data_AF-A0A1F6T0Q0-F1
#
_entry.id   AF-A0A1F6T0Q0-F1
#
_cell.length_a   1.000
_cell.length_b   1.000
_cell.length_c   1.000
_cell.angle_alpha   90.00
_cell.angle_beta   90.00
_cell.angle_gamma   90.00
#
_symmetry.space_group_name_H-M   'P 1'
#
loop_
_entity.id
_entity.type
_entity.pdbx_description
1 polymer ?
#
loop_
_entity_poly.entity_id
_entity_poly.type
_entity_poly.pdbx_seq_one_letter_code
_entity_poly.pdbx_strand_id
1 'polypeptide(L)'
;MKIRPIKTKADYEKALARVDALMDAKPDSPKGDELDVLVTLIEAYEDKHYPFPPPKPISAIKFRMEQAGLTRKDMEPYFGGRGRVSEVLNGKRPLTLDMIRKLHEGLGIPLESLIGKTRVPGKKSRLFGMWKNNPKVRDVTAYIDSLRSSRY
;
A
#
# COMPACT_ATOMS: atom_id res chain seq x y z
N MET A 1 -14.00 -22.08 17.20
CA MET A 1 -14.15 -22.39 15.77
C MET A 1 -12.99 -23.29 15.33
N LYS A 2 -13.14 -24.18 14.34
CA LYS A 2 -11.98 -24.90 13.78
C LYS A 2 -11.34 -24.02 12.70
N ILE A 3 -10.26 -23.33 13.03
CA ILE A 3 -9.53 -22.47 12.08
C ILE A 3 -8.90 -23.34 10.98
N ARG A 4 -8.99 -22.88 9.73
CA ARG A 4 -8.45 -23.59 8.56
C ARG A 4 -7.75 -22.60 7.63
N PRO A 5 -6.78 -23.05 6.82
CA PRO A 5 -6.13 -22.20 5.83
C PRO A 5 -7.14 -21.58 4.85
N ILE A 6 -6.95 -20.31 4.51
CA ILE A 6 -7.73 -19.63 3.47
C ILE A 6 -7.18 -20.04 2.10
N LYS A 7 -7.98 -20.77 1.32
CA LYS A 7 -7.57 -21.26 -0.02
C LYS A 7 -8.40 -20.66 -1.13
N THR A 8 -9.66 -20.35 -0.84
CA THR A 8 -10.62 -19.82 -1.83
C THR A 8 -11.07 -18.42 -1.45
N LYS A 9 -11.63 -17.71 -2.43
CA LYS A 9 -12.27 -16.40 -2.19
C LYS A 9 -13.43 -16.50 -1.17
N ALA A 10 -14.15 -17.62 -1.15
CA ALA A 10 -15.22 -17.84 -0.19
C ALA A 10 -14.70 -18.02 1.24
N ASP A 11 -13.55 -18.70 1.42
CA ASP A 11 -12.88 -18.79 2.73
C ASP A 11 -12.42 -17.40 3.20
N TYR A 12 -11.91 -16.60 2.26
CA TYR A 12 -11.44 -15.24 2.51
C TYR A 12 -12.59 -14.33 2.97
N GLU A 13 -13.72 -14.33 2.27
CA GLU A 13 -14.91 -13.54 2.64
C GLU A 13 -15.48 -13.96 4.01
N LYS A 14 -15.47 -15.27 4.33
CA LYS A 14 -15.87 -15.78 5.64
C LYS A 14 -14.91 -15.34 6.75
N ALA A 15 -13.60 -15.39 6.50
CA ALA A 15 -12.60 -14.95 7.45
C ALA A 15 -12.75 -13.46 7.76
N LEU A 16 -12.97 -12.64 6.73
CA LEU A 16 -13.23 -11.21 6.88
C LEU A 16 -14.47 -10.92 7.74
N ALA A 17 -15.59 -11.61 7.46
CA ALA A 17 -16.81 -11.45 8.26
C ALA A 17 -16.60 -11.88 9.72
N ARG A 18 -15.75 -12.88 9.96
CA ARG A 18 -15.42 -13.34 11.30
C ARG A 18 -14.53 -12.34 12.05
N VAL A 19 -13.54 -11.76 11.38
CA VAL A 19 -12.70 -10.68 11.93
C VAL A 19 -13.57 -9.50 12.35
N ASP A 20 -14.51 -9.06 11.50
CA ASP A 20 -15.43 -7.95 11.81
C ASP A 20 -16.26 -8.23 13.08
N ALA A 21 -16.70 -9.48 13.29
CA ALA A 21 -17.42 -9.89 14.49
C ALA A 21 -16.53 -10.04 15.75
N LEU A 22 -15.21 -10.02 15.61
CA LEU A 22 -14.24 -10.19 16.69
C LEU A 22 -13.49 -8.90 17.04
N MET A 23 -13.79 -7.78 16.39
CA MET A 23 -13.07 -6.51 16.58
C MET A 23 -13.06 -6.01 18.03
N ASP A 24 -14.14 -6.25 18.78
CA ASP A 24 -14.26 -5.85 20.18
C ASP A 24 -13.66 -6.90 21.16
N ALA A 25 -12.95 -7.91 20.65
CA ALA A 25 -12.33 -8.92 21.48
C ALA A 25 -11.19 -8.33 22.31
N LYS A 26 -11.10 -8.73 23.59
CA LYS A 26 -9.98 -8.34 24.43
C LYS A 26 -8.70 -9.05 23.96
N PRO A 27 -7.54 -8.36 24.01
CA PRO A 27 -6.24 -9.01 23.87
C PRO A 27 -6.09 -10.18 24.84
N ASP A 28 -5.30 -11.19 24.44
CA ASP A 28 -5.01 -12.40 25.23
C ASP A 28 -6.26 -13.19 25.69
N SER A 29 -7.40 -12.96 25.02
CA SER A 29 -8.61 -13.75 25.21
C SER A 29 -8.75 -14.79 24.10
N PRO A 30 -9.51 -15.87 24.29
CA PRO A 30 -9.74 -16.85 23.23
C PRO A 30 -10.29 -16.25 21.92
N LYS A 31 -11.00 -15.12 22.01
CA LYS A 31 -11.50 -14.36 20.85
C LYS A 31 -10.42 -13.46 20.22
N GLY A 32 -9.53 -12.90 21.04
CA GLY A 32 -8.35 -12.15 20.59
C GLY A 32 -7.37 -13.07 19.87
N ASP A 33 -7.08 -14.24 20.43
CA ASP A 33 -6.24 -15.25 19.78
C ASP A 33 -6.85 -15.71 18.43
N GLU A 34 -8.18 -15.87 18.38
CA GLU A 34 -8.89 -16.19 17.13
C GLU A 34 -8.75 -15.05 16.10
N LEU A 35 -8.89 -13.79 16.53
CA LEU A 35 -8.72 -12.61 15.69
C LEU A 35 -7.31 -12.57 15.09
N ASP A 36 -6.27 -12.76 15.92
CA ASP A 36 -4.86 -12.71 15.50
C ASP A 36 -4.51 -13.76 14.45
N VAL A 37 -4.98 -14.98 14.66
CA VAL A 37 -4.77 -16.07 13.71
C VAL A 37 -5.50 -15.80 12.40
N LEU A 38 -6.74 -15.30 12.45
CA LEU A 38 -7.50 -14.99 11.23
C LEU A 38 -6.89 -13.84 10.44
N VAL A 39 -6.44 -12.77 11.11
CA VAL A 39 -5.73 -11.66 10.48
C VAL A 39 -4.46 -12.17 9.79
N THR A 40 -3.67 -13.01 10.47
CA THR A 40 -2.46 -13.60 9.89
C THR A 40 -2.75 -14.43 8.63
N LEU A 41 -3.83 -15.21 8.64
CA LEU A 41 -4.23 -16.02 7.48
C LEU A 41 -4.75 -15.18 6.32
N ILE A 42 -5.45 -14.08 6.62
CA ILE A 42 -5.92 -13.10 5.63
C ILE A 42 -4.72 -12.44 4.96
N GLU A 43 -3.74 -11.94 5.73
CA GLU A 43 -2.51 -11.34 5.19
C GLU A 43 -1.80 -12.30 4.25
N ALA A 44 -1.58 -13.55 4.68
CA ALA A 44 -0.91 -14.57 3.87
C ALA A 44 -1.68 -14.92 2.57
N TYR A 45 -3.02 -14.84 2.59
CA TYR A 45 -3.85 -15.02 1.40
C TYR A 45 -3.75 -13.81 0.46
N GLU A 46 -3.83 -12.59 1.01
CA GLU A 46 -3.73 -11.34 0.26
C GLU A 46 -2.37 -11.18 -0.41
N ASP A 47 -1.28 -11.50 0.26
CA ASP A 47 0.07 -11.43 -0.32
C ASP A 47 0.21 -12.31 -1.57
N LYS A 48 -0.45 -13.47 -1.57
CA LYS A 48 -0.45 -14.43 -2.69
C LYS A 48 -1.37 -14.01 -3.83
N HIS A 49 -2.56 -13.49 -3.52
CA HIS A 49 -3.63 -13.28 -4.50
C HIS A 49 -3.79 -11.82 -4.95
N TYR A 50 -3.42 -10.88 -4.09
CA TYR A 50 -3.50 -9.44 -4.28
C TYR A 50 -2.16 -8.76 -3.96
N PRO A 51 -1.04 -9.19 -4.59
CA PRO A 51 0.28 -8.66 -4.28
C PRO A 51 0.24 -7.15 -4.40
N PHE A 52 0.66 -6.46 -3.31
CA PHE A 52 0.73 -5.02 -3.28
C PHE A 52 1.58 -4.59 -4.49
N PRO A 53 1.04 -3.77 -5.41
CA PRO A 53 1.87 -3.28 -6.49
C PRO A 53 3.04 -2.54 -5.83
N PRO A 54 4.30 -2.79 -6.25
CA PRO A 54 5.43 -2.04 -5.72
C PRO A 54 5.08 -0.56 -5.80
N PRO A 55 5.49 0.26 -4.81
CA PRO A 55 5.20 1.68 -4.82
C PRO A 55 5.57 2.19 -6.21
N LYS A 56 4.57 2.71 -6.93
CA LYS A 56 4.85 3.27 -8.25
C LYS A 56 5.91 4.34 -8.01
N PRO A 57 6.96 4.45 -8.84
CA PRO A 57 7.98 5.50 -8.67
C PRO A 57 7.39 6.90 -8.46
N ILE A 58 6.24 7.16 -9.10
CA ILE A 58 5.46 8.39 -8.94
C ILE A 58 4.93 8.62 -7.52
N SER A 59 4.54 7.56 -6.79
CA SER A 59 4.11 7.67 -5.40
C SER A 59 5.25 8.11 -4.49
N ALA A 60 6.45 7.55 -4.67
CA ALA A 60 7.64 7.96 -3.91
C ALA A 60 7.99 9.42 -4.16
N ILE A 61 7.90 9.87 -5.42
CA ILE A 61 8.10 11.27 -5.81
C ILE A 61 7.07 12.18 -5.12
N LYS A 62 5.78 11.84 -5.19
CA LYS A 62 4.71 12.65 -4.58
C LYS A 62 4.85 12.72 -3.06
N PHE A 63 5.18 11.61 -2.43
CA PHE A 63 5.45 11.56 -1.00
C PHE A 63 6.61 12.50 -0.64
N ARG A 64 7.71 12.44 -1.39
CA ARG A 64 8.85 13.35 -1.17
C ARG A 64 8.48 14.82 -1.37
N MET A 65 7.66 15.12 -2.39
CA MET A 65 7.15 16.48 -2.61
C MET A 65 6.33 16.98 -1.43
N GLU A 66 5.42 16.16 -0.90
CA GLU A 66 4.63 16.50 0.29
C GLU A 66 5.51 16.77 1.51
N GLN A 67 6.49 15.89 1.78
CA GLN A 67 7.41 16.04 2.91
C GLN A 67 8.29 17.30 2.82
N ALA A 68 8.63 17.77 1.61
CA ALA A 68 9.40 19.00 1.43
C ALA A 68 8.56 20.22 1.05
N GLY A 69 7.23 20.12 1.02
CA GLY A 69 6.37 21.23 0.57
C GLY A 69 6.60 21.67 -0.88
N LEU A 70 7.07 20.77 -1.75
CA LEU A 70 7.39 21.09 -3.14
C LEU A 70 6.15 21.14 -4.01
N THR A 71 6.07 22.18 -4.85
CA THR A 71 5.02 22.32 -5.86
C THR A 71 5.41 21.63 -7.16
N ARG A 72 4.47 21.52 -8.10
CA ARG A 72 4.77 21.02 -9.46
C ARG A 72 5.79 21.90 -10.20
N LYS A 73 5.82 23.20 -9.92
CA LYS A 73 6.79 24.12 -10.54
C LYS A 73 8.22 23.78 -10.09
N ASP A 74 8.37 23.42 -8.83
CA ASP A 74 9.68 23.04 -8.25
C ASP A 74 10.19 21.70 -8.79
N MET A 75 9.36 20.95 -9.50
CA MET A 75 9.74 19.69 -10.14
C MET A 75 10.32 19.87 -11.57
N GLU A 76 10.25 21.09 -12.12
CA GLU A 76 10.76 21.38 -13.47
C GLU A 76 12.27 21.04 -13.65
N PRO A 77 13.17 21.25 -12.67
CA PRO A 77 14.58 20.86 -12.80
C PRO A 77 14.79 19.35 -12.99
N TYR A 78 13.89 18.53 -12.46
CA TYR A 78 14.00 17.06 -12.51
C TYR A 78 13.36 16.47 -13.77
N PHE A 79 12.28 17.06 -14.25
CA PHE A 79 11.50 16.51 -15.36
C PHE A 79 11.59 17.30 -16.67
N GLY A 80 12.00 18.57 -16.62
CA GLY A 80 11.86 19.55 -17.70
C GLY A 80 10.59 20.40 -17.53
N GLY A 81 10.13 21.02 -18.62
CA GLY A 81 9.00 21.97 -18.57
C GLY A 81 7.68 21.41 -18.01
N ARG A 82 6.76 22.31 -17.64
CA ARG A 82 5.47 22.02 -16.98
C ARG A 82 4.66 20.86 -17.58
N GLY A 83 4.60 20.77 -18.91
CA GLY A 83 3.88 19.69 -19.59
C GLY A 83 4.44 18.32 -19.21
N ARG A 84 5.78 18.20 -19.20
CA ARG A 84 6.49 16.96 -18.86
C ARG A 84 6.36 16.62 -17.38
N VAL A 85 6.41 17.60 -16.49
CA VAL A 85 6.09 17.41 -15.06
C VAL A 85 4.71 16.78 -14.89
N SER A 86 3.69 17.34 -15.55
CA SER A 86 2.31 16.85 -15.46
C SER A 86 2.19 15.43 -16.01
N GLU A 87 2.78 15.15 -17.19
CA GLU A 87 2.76 13.82 -17.79
C GLU A 87 3.39 12.76 -16.89
N VAL A 88 4.54 13.06 -16.29
CA VAL A 88 5.25 12.12 -15.39
C VAL A 88 4.48 11.93 -14.10
N LEU A 89 4.08 13.00 -13.40
CA LEU A 89 3.36 12.90 -12.12
C LEU A 89 1.95 12.26 -12.25
N ASN A 90 1.39 12.24 -13.46
CA ASN A 90 0.13 11.54 -13.76
C ASN A 90 0.35 10.14 -14.37
N GLY A 91 1.61 9.72 -14.57
CA GLY A 91 1.95 8.40 -15.10
C GLY A 91 1.65 8.21 -16.58
N LYS A 92 1.44 9.30 -17.34
CA LYS A 92 1.30 9.27 -18.80
C LYS A 92 2.65 9.04 -19.50
N ARG A 93 3.74 9.45 -18.84
CA ARG A 93 5.11 9.26 -19.31
C ARG A 93 5.94 8.51 -18.27
N PRO A 94 6.73 7.50 -18.67
CA PRO A 94 7.64 6.81 -17.76
C PRO A 94 8.82 7.71 -17.37
N LEU A 95 9.45 7.43 -16.23
CA LEU A 95 10.71 8.07 -15.85
C LEU A 95 11.82 7.61 -16.79
N THR A 96 12.68 8.54 -17.19
CA THR A 96 13.95 8.22 -17.86
C THR A 96 15.04 8.01 -16.82
N LEU A 97 16.13 7.35 -17.19
CA LEU A 97 17.29 7.15 -16.29
C LEU A 97 17.88 8.49 -15.82
N ASP A 98 17.90 9.49 -16.68
CA ASP A 98 18.32 10.85 -16.34
C ASP A 98 17.43 11.48 -15.25
N MET A 99 16.10 11.36 -15.37
CA MET A 99 15.17 11.82 -14.34
C MET A 99 15.39 11.10 -13.01
N ILE A 100 15.62 9.78 -13.06
CA ILE A 100 15.86 8.95 -11.87
C ILE A 100 17.10 9.46 -11.14
N ARG A 101 18.21 9.70 -11.85
CA ARG A 101 19.44 10.24 -11.26
C ARG A 101 19.21 11.61 -10.64
N LYS A 102 18.58 12.53 -11.37
CA LYS A 102 18.27 13.88 -10.86
C LYS A 102 17.41 13.86 -9.60
N LEU A 103 16.39 13.00 -9.56
CA LEU A 103 15.53 12.85 -8.39
C LEU A 103 16.28 12.24 -7.20
N HIS A 104 17.15 11.28 -7.45
CA HIS A 104 17.99 10.70 -6.40
C HIS A 104 18.96 11.73 -5.84
N GLU A 105 19.73 12.40 -6.69
CA GLU A 105 20.76 13.36 -6.30
C GLU A 105 20.16 14.61 -5.67
N GLY A 106 19.11 15.19 -6.28
CA GLY A 106 18.59 16.48 -5.85
C GLY A 106 17.48 16.41 -4.82
N LEU A 107 16.80 15.26 -4.63
CA LEU A 107 15.77 15.09 -3.61
C LEU A 107 16.08 13.99 -2.60
N GLY A 108 17.14 13.20 -2.79
CA GLY A 108 17.49 12.11 -1.88
C GLY A 108 16.51 10.93 -1.92
N ILE A 109 15.76 10.76 -3.02
CA ILE A 109 14.84 9.63 -3.15
C ILE A 109 15.66 8.36 -3.44
N PRO A 110 15.55 7.28 -2.65
CA PRO A 110 16.30 6.04 -2.90
C PRO A 110 16.05 5.49 -4.30
N LEU A 111 17.10 4.99 -4.98
CA LEU A 111 17.01 4.48 -6.35
C LEU A 111 16.01 3.33 -6.47
N GLU A 112 15.95 2.46 -5.47
CA GLU A 112 15.04 1.33 -5.37
C GLU A 112 13.57 1.79 -5.43
N SER A 113 13.28 2.96 -4.86
CA SER A 113 11.95 3.57 -4.90
C SER A 113 11.59 4.14 -6.27
N LEU A 114 12.59 4.40 -7.13
CA LEU A 114 12.41 5.00 -8.46
C LEU A 114 12.45 3.99 -9.61
N ILE A 115 13.02 2.80 -9.39
CA ILE A 115 13.24 1.75 -10.42
C ILE A 115 12.12 0.69 -10.39
N GLY A 116 11.07 0.88 -9.58
CA GLY A 116 9.95 -0.05 -9.44
C GLY A 116 9.41 -0.57 -10.77
N LYS A 117 9.19 -1.89 -10.87
CA LYS A 117 8.72 -2.58 -12.08
C LYS A 117 7.49 -1.85 -12.65
N THR A 118 7.61 -1.27 -13.84
CA THR A 118 6.47 -0.70 -14.58
C THR A 118 5.52 -1.83 -14.99
N ARG A 119 4.60 -2.22 -14.09
CA ARG A 119 3.40 -2.96 -14.52
C ARG A 119 2.40 -1.94 -15.08
N VAL A 120 2.04 -2.14 -16.34
CA VAL A 120 0.82 -1.61 -16.99
C VAL A 120 -0.35 -1.75 -16.01
N PRO A 121 -1.28 -0.77 -15.90
CA PRO A 121 -2.30 -0.76 -14.85
C PRO A 121 -3.21 -2.01 -14.91
N GLY A 122 -2.80 -3.06 -14.23
CA GLY A 122 -3.68 -4.11 -13.73
C GLY A 122 -4.55 -3.50 -12.64
N LYS A 123 -5.86 -3.78 -12.72
CA LYS A 123 -6.92 -3.27 -11.86
C LYS A 123 -6.43 -3.07 -10.43
N LYS A 124 -6.59 -1.84 -9.89
CA LYS A 124 -6.47 -1.58 -8.45
C LYS A 124 -7.20 -2.70 -7.71
N SER A 125 -6.59 -3.28 -6.68
CA SER A 125 -7.36 -4.05 -5.71
C SER A 125 -8.47 -3.12 -5.20
N ARG A 126 -9.71 -3.37 -5.65
CA ARG A 126 -10.88 -2.55 -5.31
C ARG A 126 -11.20 -2.65 -3.83
N LEU A 127 -10.60 -3.61 -3.13
CA LEU A 127 -10.89 -3.91 -1.73
C LEU A 127 -10.11 -2.99 -0.80
N PHE A 128 -8.79 -2.82 -0.88
CA PHE A 128 -8.06 -1.89 0.03
C PHE A 128 -8.61 -0.44 0.07
N GLY A 129 -9.26 0.02 -1.02
CA GLY A 129 -9.97 1.30 -1.07
C GLY A 129 -11.41 1.30 -0.55
N MET A 130 -12.14 0.18 -0.61
CA MET A 130 -13.51 0.06 -0.06
C MET A 130 -13.54 0.11 1.47
N TRP A 131 -12.41 -0.21 2.11
CA TRP A 131 -12.30 -0.47 3.55
C TRP A 131 -11.93 0.80 4.32
N LYS A 132 -11.25 1.76 3.66
CA LYS A 132 -10.90 3.08 4.22
C LYS A 132 -12.08 3.99 4.57
N ASN A 133 -13.26 3.74 3.99
CA ASN A 133 -14.45 4.56 4.20
C ASN A 133 -15.47 3.91 5.16
N ASN A 134 -15.16 2.74 5.75
CA ASN A 134 -15.99 2.11 6.76
C ASN A 134 -15.40 2.40 8.16
N PRO A 135 -16.11 3.14 9.03
CA PRO A 135 -15.58 3.56 10.33
C PRO A 135 -15.20 2.40 11.27
N LYS A 136 -15.78 1.21 11.10
CA LYS A 136 -15.43 0.01 11.90
C LYS A 136 -14.18 -0.73 11.42
N VAL A 137 -13.80 -0.53 10.16
CA VAL A 137 -12.70 -1.24 9.49
C VAL A 137 -11.35 -0.51 9.65
N ARG A 138 -11.41 0.76 10.05
CA ARG A 138 -10.27 1.61 10.33
C ARG A 138 -9.38 1.02 11.44
N ASP A 139 -9.97 0.29 12.38
CA ASP A 139 -9.25 -0.43 13.44
C ASP A 139 -8.50 -1.67 12.94
N VAL A 140 -9.00 -2.42 11.94
CA VAL A 140 -8.27 -3.60 11.41
C VAL A 140 -6.98 -3.15 10.71
N THR A 141 -7.05 -2.06 9.95
CA THR A 141 -5.88 -1.53 9.25
C THR A 141 -4.88 -0.97 10.26
N ALA A 142 -5.34 -0.23 11.27
CA ALA A 142 -4.48 0.25 12.36
C ALA A 142 -3.85 -0.92 13.15
N TYR A 143 -4.60 -2.00 13.37
CA TYR A 143 -4.12 -3.21 14.02
C TYR A 143 -3.02 -3.89 13.20
N ILE A 144 -3.26 -4.13 11.91
CA ILE A 144 -2.27 -4.68 10.98
C ILE A 144 -1.03 -3.78 10.88
N ASP A 145 -1.20 -2.47 10.77
CA ASP A 145 -0.09 -1.52 10.70
C ASP A 145 0.69 -1.43 12.03
N SER A 146 0.03 -1.65 13.18
CA SER A 146 0.69 -1.75 14.50
C SER A 146 1.54 -3.02 14.62
N LEU A 147 1.04 -4.17 14.13
CA LEU A 147 1.78 -5.43 14.06
C LEU A 147 2.97 -5.37 13.10
N ARG A 148 2.90 -4.52 12.08
CA ARG A 148 4.01 -4.25 11.15
C ARG A 148 5.05 -3.32 11.76
N SER A 149 4.63 -2.28 12.48
CA SER A 149 5.53 -1.36 13.17
C SER A 149 6.28 -2.00 14.35
N SER A 150 5.73 -3.06 14.94
CA SER A 150 6.41 -3.84 16.00
C SER A 150 7.45 -4.83 15.46
N ARG A 151 7.52 -5.05 14.14
CA ARG A 151 8.43 -6.02 13.50
C ARG A 151 9.66 -5.37 12.84
N TYR A 152 9.84 -4.05 12.98
CA TYR A 152 10.98 -3.28 12.47
C TYR A 152 11.56 -2.37 13.55
#